data_AF-A0A7S0Q719-F1
#
_entry.id   AF-A0A7S0Q719-F1
#
_cell.length_a   1.000
_cell.length_b   1.000
_cell.length_c   1.000
_cell.angle_alpha   90.00
_cell.angle_beta   90.00
_cell.angle_gamma   90.00
#
_symmetry.space_group_name_H-M   'P 1'
#
loop_
_entity.id
_entity.type
_entity.pdbx_description
1 polymer ?
#
loop_
_entity_poly.entity_id
_entity_poly.type
_entity_poly.pdbx_seq_one_letter_code
_entity_poly.pdbx_strand_id
1 'polypeptide(L)'
;YPTFWAETQLEQLLPWKFPNSRRDCIKVTYRSLDKLAQLAPAEYTNAMLSALTGFPRSVARVASYLTLNYLRPHHKRIAQQGRHLLMVSVYESREEAHCWFIPLNQVVERHATASESIRSGVSCNDVQLVQTYDVQTVFALHAEVFEQANRGSGTQRRSPYGLCTWIGGMALHAAADTEEAFARSQEFAHVPDDEMEQLAERNAREREKRQRKKARQKAAKAEAAAEREVERQAERAAAEQAAVAKRKEGHIP
;
A
#
# COMPACT_ATOMS: atom_id res chain seq x y z
N TYR A 1 -12.12 13.64 -11.83
CA TYR A 1 -12.49 12.22 -11.68
C TYR A 1 -12.07 11.57 -10.34
N PRO A 2 -10.85 11.78 -9.81
CA PRO A 2 -10.35 11.05 -8.63
C PRO A 2 -11.08 11.22 -7.30
N THR A 3 -11.22 12.47 -6.86
CA THR A 3 -11.91 12.88 -5.64
C THR A 3 -13.37 12.50 -5.73
N PHE A 4 -13.97 12.68 -6.91
CA PHE A 4 -15.34 12.31 -7.20
C PHE A 4 -15.66 10.84 -6.88
N TRP A 5 -14.79 9.86 -7.18
CA TRP A 5 -15.07 8.45 -6.84
C TRP A 5 -15.15 8.24 -5.33
N ALA A 6 -14.12 8.67 -4.59
CA ALA A 6 -14.07 8.49 -3.15
C ALA A 6 -15.17 9.28 -2.42
N GLU A 7 -15.64 10.37 -2.99
CA GLU A 7 -16.73 11.19 -2.45
C GLU A 7 -18.12 10.64 -2.77
N THR A 8 -18.32 10.02 -3.93
CA THR A 8 -19.64 9.53 -4.38
C THR A 8 -19.88 8.05 -4.12
N GLN A 9 -18.82 7.25 -3.96
CA GLN A 9 -18.90 5.79 -3.82
C GLN A 9 -18.20 5.34 -2.52
N LEU A 10 -18.42 6.06 -1.42
CA LEU A 10 -17.82 5.80 -0.10
C LEU A 10 -17.99 4.34 0.36
N GLU A 11 -19.16 3.77 0.10
CA GLU A 11 -19.51 2.40 0.46
C GLU A 11 -18.79 1.32 -0.38
N GLN A 12 -18.12 1.71 -1.48
CA GLN A 12 -17.26 0.82 -2.27
C GLN A 12 -15.82 0.82 -1.78
N LEU A 13 -15.43 1.81 -0.95
CA LEU A 13 -14.06 1.92 -0.46
C LEU A 13 -13.74 0.79 0.52
N LEU A 14 -12.57 0.19 0.32
CA LEU A 14 -12.06 -0.83 1.21
C LEU A 14 -11.50 -0.18 2.48
N PRO A 15 -11.75 -0.79 3.66
CA PRO A 15 -11.21 -0.28 4.91
C PRO A 15 -9.69 -0.31 4.87
N TRP A 16 -9.07 0.64 5.58
CA TRP A 16 -7.62 0.68 5.70
C TRP A 16 -7.10 -0.59 6.37
N LYS A 17 -6.20 -1.27 5.68
CA LYS A 17 -5.31 -2.29 6.24
C LYS A 17 -3.95 -2.18 5.55
N PHE A 18 -2.97 -3.00 5.92
CA PHE A 18 -1.73 -3.12 5.15
C PHE A 18 -1.27 -4.57 5.19
N PRO A 19 -1.92 -5.45 4.41
CA PRO A 19 -1.68 -6.88 4.51
C PRO A 19 -0.30 -7.18 3.94
N ASN A 20 0.54 -7.81 4.75
CA ASN A 20 1.91 -8.18 4.38
C ASN A 20 2.06 -9.69 4.07
N SER A 21 0.94 -10.42 4.07
CA SER A 21 0.93 -11.86 3.84
C SER A 21 -0.34 -12.29 3.13
N ARG A 22 -0.27 -13.43 2.47
CA ARG A 22 -1.41 -14.06 1.81
C ARG A 22 -2.56 -14.41 2.77
N ARG A 23 -2.26 -14.70 4.04
CA ARG A 23 -3.28 -15.06 5.04
C ARG A 23 -4.16 -13.87 5.43
N ASP A 24 -3.61 -12.67 5.41
CA ASP A 24 -4.31 -11.41 5.76
C ASP A 24 -4.71 -10.58 4.53
N CYS A 25 -4.58 -11.14 3.33
CA CYS A 25 -4.75 -10.43 2.06
C CYS A 25 -6.10 -9.71 1.91
N ILE A 26 -6.14 -8.69 1.05
CA ILE A 26 -7.40 -8.17 0.51
C ILE A 26 -7.93 -9.22 -0.46
N LYS A 27 -9.15 -9.69 -0.21
CA LYS A 27 -9.85 -10.58 -1.12
C LYS A 27 -10.77 -9.74 -2.01
N VAL A 28 -10.53 -9.80 -3.31
CA VAL A 28 -11.36 -9.16 -4.32
C VAL A 28 -12.16 -10.23 -5.02
N THR A 29 -13.48 -10.23 -4.83
CA THR A 29 -14.37 -11.20 -5.50
C THR A 29 -14.79 -10.68 -6.86
N TYR A 30 -15.10 -11.58 -7.80
CA TYR A 30 -15.59 -11.17 -9.12
C TYR A 30 -16.90 -10.40 -9.03
N ARG A 31 -17.76 -10.69 -8.04
CA ARG A 31 -18.95 -9.88 -7.74
C ARG A 31 -18.61 -8.42 -7.45
N SER A 32 -17.52 -8.15 -6.71
CA SER A 32 -17.04 -6.78 -6.48
C SER A 32 -16.54 -6.13 -7.78
N LEU A 33 -15.90 -6.91 -8.66
CA LEU A 33 -15.45 -6.45 -9.98
C LEU A 33 -16.62 -6.14 -10.93
N ASP A 34 -17.70 -6.91 -10.86
CA ASP A 34 -18.91 -6.69 -11.65
C ASP A 34 -19.63 -5.44 -11.18
N LYS A 35 -19.73 -5.25 -9.85
CA LYS A 35 -20.27 -4.03 -9.26
C LYS A 35 -19.46 -2.80 -9.68
N LEU A 36 -18.12 -2.90 -9.69
CA LEU A 36 -17.28 -1.82 -10.21
C LEU A 36 -17.58 -1.52 -11.67
N ALA A 37 -17.69 -2.54 -12.52
CA ALA A 37 -17.96 -2.35 -13.94
C ALA A 37 -19.31 -1.66 -14.21
N GLN A 38 -20.28 -1.80 -13.30
CA GLN A 38 -21.58 -1.11 -13.39
C GLN A 38 -21.52 0.35 -12.94
N LEU A 39 -20.66 0.67 -11.97
CA LEU A 39 -20.60 1.99 -11.33
C LEU A 39 -19.50 2.89 -11.92
N ALA A 40 -18.39 2.31 -12.37
CA ALA A 40 -17.25 3.04 -12.87
C ALA A 40 -17.54 3.62 -14.25
N PRO A 41 -17.13 4.87 -14.53
CA PRO A 41 -17.23 5.45 -15.86
C PRO A 41 -16.52 4.56 -16.91
N ALA A 42 -17.14 4.42 -18.09
CA ALA A 42 -16.56 3.64 -19.19
C ALA A 42 -15.17 4.15 -19.59
N GLU A 43 -14.97 5.47 -19.56
CA GLU A 43 -13.68 6.14 -19.81
C GLU A 43 -12.57 5.61 -18.90
N TYR A 44 -12.85 5.47 -17.60
CA TYR A 44 -11.89 4.95 -16.63
C TYR A 44 -11.56 3.48 -16.92
N THR A 45 -12.59 2.67 -17.17
CA THR A 45 -12.42 1.24 -17.46
C THR A 45 -11.58 1.04 -18.73
N ASN A 46 -11.84 1.82 -19.77
CA ASN A 46 -11.08 1.79 -21.02
C ASN A 46 -9.64 2.25 -20.84
N ALA A 47 -9.41 3.33 -20.09
CA ALA A 47 -8.06 3.81 -19.79
C ALA A 47 -7.24 2.76 -19.02
N MET A 48 -7.83 2.10 -18.03
CA MET A 48 -7.15 1.04 -17.29
C MET A 48 -6.86 -0.20 -18.15
N LEU A 49 -7.82 -0.62 -18.99
CA LEU A 49 -7.59 -1.74 -19.91
C LEU A 49 -6.48 -1.43 -20.92
N SER A 50 -6.41 -0.19 -21.40
CA SER A 50 -5.34 0.28 -22.30
C SER A 50 -3.99 0.32 -21.58
N ALA A 51 -3.94 0.86 -20.36
CA ALA A 51 -2.71 0.91 -19.56
C ALA A 51 -2.18 -0.49 -19.19
N LEU A 52 -3.06 -1.48 -19.07
CA LEU A 52 -2.76 -2.86 -18.73
C LEU A 52 -2.76 -3.78 -19.97
N THR A 53 -2.45 -3.23 -21.15
CA THR A 53 -2.33 -4.02 -22.38
C THR A 53 -1.30 -5.13 -22.21
N GLY A 54 -1.66 -6.37 -22.58
CA GLY A 54 -0.83 -7.56 -22.41
C GLY A 54 -1.06 -8.32 -21.09
N PHE A 55 -1.80 -7.74 -20.14
CA PHE A 55 -2.22 -8.43 -18.93
C PHE A 55 -3.55 -9.17 -19.17
N PRO A 56 -3.79 -10.32 -18.52
CA PRO A 56 -5.09 -10.98 -18.53
C PRO A 56 -6.19 -10.04 -18.05
N ARG A 57 -7.37 -10.12 -18.68
CA ARG A 57 -8.50 -9.24 -18.36
C ARG A 57 -8.89 -9.31 -16.87
N SER A 58 -8.76 -10.48 -16.26
CA SER A 58 -9.01 -10.68 -14.82
C SER A 58 -8.06 -9.84 -13.96
N VAL A 59 -6.77 -9.83 -14.27
CA VAL A 59 -5.77 -8.97 -13.60
C VAL A 59 -6.10 -7.50 -13.82
N ALA A 60 -6.42 -7.09 -15.05
CA ALA A 60 -6.74 -5.69 -15.34
C ALA A 60 -7.95 -5.17 -14.57
N ARG A 61 -9.00 -6.00 -14.43
CA ARG A 61 -10.17 -5.68 -13.61
C ARG A 61 -9.82 -5.57 -12.13
N VAL A 62 -9.00 -6.48 -11.60
CA VAL A 62 -8.57 -6.46 -10.19
C VAL A 62 -7.72 -5.22 -9.91
N ALA A 63 -6.76 -4.90 -10.77
CA ALA A 63 -5.93 -3.70 -10.63
C ALA A 63 -6.77 -2.43 -10.68
N SER A 64 -7.76 -2.35 -11.58
CA SER A 64 -8.72 -1.23 -11.65
C SER A 64 -9.52 -1.09 -10.34
N TYR A 65 -10.03 -2.21 -9.81
CA TYR A 65 -10.77 -2.23 -8.56
C TYR A 65 -9.93 -1.76 -7.37
N LEU A 66 -8.71 -2.28 -7.24
CA LEU A 66 -7.79 -1.90 -6.17
C LEU A 66 -7.40 -0.43 -6.29
N THR A 67 -7.17 0.07 -7.50
CA THR A 67 -6.79 1.46 -7.75
C THR A 67 -7.83 2.43 -7.18
N LEU A 68 -9.09 2.24 -7.52
CA LEU A 68 -10.17 3.13 -7.07
C LEU A 68 -10.54 2.94 -5.60
N ASN A 69 -10.63 1.69 -5.14
CA ASN A 69 -11.24 1.41 -3.84
C ASN A 69 -10.23 1.27 -2.70
N TYR A 70 -8.93 1.23 -2.98
CA TYR A 70 -7.92 1.00 -1.94
C TYR A 70 -6.61 1.76 -2.14
N LEU A 71 -5.91 1.56 -3.26
CA LEU A 71 -4.57 2.10 -3.49
C LEU A 71 -4.56 3.62 -3.48
N ARG A 72 -5.46 4.27 -4.24
CA ARG A 72 -5.54 5.73 -4.28
C ARG A 72 -6.05 6.34 -2.97
N PRO A 73 -7.19 5.88 -2.39
CA PRO A 73 -7.67 6.41 -1.11
C PRO A 73 -6.63 6.35 0.00
N HIS A 74 -5.78 5.33 0.00
CA HIS A 74 -4.81 5.10 1.06
C HIS A 74 -3.35 5.37 0.65
N HIS A 75 -3.09 6.00 -0.50
CA HIS A 75 -1.75 6.10 -1.09
C HIS A 75 -0.71 6.68 -0.11
N LYS A 76 -1.06 7.74 0.65
CA LYS A 76 -0.16 8.35 1.63
C LYS A 76 0.22 7.39 2.75
N ARG A 77 -0.73 6.56 3.21
CA ARG A 77 -0.52 5.59 4.28
C ARG A 77 0.29 4.40 3.78
N ILE A 78 0.05 3.98 2.54
CA ILE A 78 0.83 2.94 1.86
C ILE A 78 2.28 3.40 1.65
N ALA A 79 2.48 4.61 1.12
CA ALA A 79 3.81 5.19 0.88
C ALA A 79 4.64 5.34 2.17
N GLN A 80 3.99 5.53 3.33
CA GLN A 80 4.66 5.58 4.63
C GLN A 80 5.28 4.24 5.06
N GLN A 81 4.82 3.12 4.49
CA GLN A 81 5.39 1.78 4.75
C GLN A 81 6.69 1.53 3.99
N GLY A 82 7.12 2.45 3.12
CA GLY A 82 8.33 2.32 2.32
C GLY A 82 8.08 1.65 0.97
N ARG A 83 9.15 1.08 0.38
CA ARG A 83 9.09 0.39 -0.93
C ARG A 83 8.51 -1.02 -0.76
N HIS A 84 7.55 -1.38 -1.62
CA HIS A 84 6.86 -2.66 -1.56
C HIS A 84 6.34 -3.07 -2.95
N LEU A 85 6.25 -4.37 -3.16
CA LEU A 85 5.57 -4.98 -4.30
C LEU A 85 4.14 -5.32 -3.91
N LEU A 86 3.15 -4.85 -4.67
CA LEU A 86 1.78 -5.32 -4.58
C LEU A 86 1.68 -6.65 -5.32
N MET A 87 1.49 -7.72 -4.57
CA MET A 87 1.23 -9.06 -5.10
C MET A 87 -0.26 -9.24 -5.35
N VAL A 88 -0.64 -9.67 -6.54
CA VAL A 88 -2.02 -9.99 -6.94
C VAL A 88 -2.08 -11.41 -7.49
N SER A 89 -2.60 -12.34 -6.71
CA SER A 89 -2.84 -13.70 -7.20
C SER A 89 -4.31 -13.89 -7.53
N VAL A 90 -4.64 -14.09 -8.80
CA VAL A 90 -6.00 -14.34 -9.30
C VAL A 90 -6.25 -15.84 -9.36
N TYR A 91 -7.32 -16.32 -8.73
CA TYR A 91 -7.75 -17.72 -8.81
C TYR A 91 -9.04 -17.78 -9.62
N GLU A 92 -8.93 -18.04 -10.91
CA GLU A 92 -10.09 -17.97 -11.81
C GLU A 92 -11.17 -18.98 -11.44
N SER A 93 -10.76 -20.19 -11.02
CA SER A 93 -11.70 -21.24 -10.57
C SER A 93 -12.45 -20.90 -9.29
N ARG A 94 -11.99 -19.90 -8.52
CA ARG A 94 -12.61 -19.45 -7.27
C ARG A 94 -13.26 -18.08 -7.41
N GLU A 95 -13.17 -17.47 -8.59
CA GLU A 95 -13.70 -16.15 -8.88
C GLU A 95 -13.26 -15.09 -7.85
N GLU A 96 -12.01 -15.20 -7.38
CA GLU A 96 -11.43 -14.28 -6.40
C GLU A 96 -9.96 -14.00 -6.70
N ALA A 97 -9.50 -12.83 -6.28
CA ALA A 97 -8.09 -12.46 -6.27
C ALA A 97 -7.65 -12.11 -4.85
N HIS A 98 -6.44 -12.52 -4.48
CA HIS A 98 -5.81 -12.25 -3.20
C HIS A 98 -4.70 -11.24 -3.40
N CYS A 99 -4.76 -10.11 -2.67
CA CYS A 99 -3.87 -8.99 -2.86
C CYS A 99 -3.16 -8.63 -1.56
N TRP A 100 -1.83 -8.54 -1.56
CA TRP A 100 -1.04 -8.17 -0.39
C TRP A 100 0.28 -7.51 -0.78
N PHE A 101 0.92 -6.84 0.17
CA PHE A 101 2.19 -6.15 -0.03
C PHE A 101 3.37 -7.01 0.41
N ILE A 102 4.44 -7.03 -0.37
CA ILE A 102 5.72 -7.64 -0.03
C ILE A 102 6.72 -6.49 0.13
N PRO A 103 7.22 -6.21 1.35
CA PRO A 103 8.24 -5.19 1.57
C PRO A 103 9.52 -5.48 0.78
N LEU A 104 10.24 -4.43 0.35
CA LEU A 104 11.45 -4.56 -0.48
C LEU A 104 12.46 -5.59 0.03
N ASN A 105 12.74 -5.62 1.34
CA ASN A 105 13.69 -6.60 1.90
C ASN A 105 13.24 -8.04 1.65
N GLN A 106 11.94 -8.32 1.77
CA GLN A 106 11.40 -9.65 1.48
C GLN A 106 11.36 -9.95 -0.03
N VAL A 107 11.22 -8.94 -0.89
CA VAL A 107 11.31 -9.13 -2.35
C VAL A 107 12.73 -9.58 -2.72
N VAL A 108 13.76 -8.93 -2.17
CA VAL A 108 15.17 -9.28 -2.37
C VAL A 108 15.49 -10.69 -1.83
N GLU A 109 15.04 -11.02 -0.61
CA GLU A 109 15.23 -12.34 -0.01
C GLU A 109 14.58 -13.46 -0.84
N ARG A 110 13.35 -13.23 -1.30
CA ARG A 110 12.62 -14.20 -2.15
C ARG A 110 13.29 -14.36 -3.49
N HIS A 111 13.78 -13.28 -4.09
CA HIS A 111 14.52 -13.34 -5.34
C HIS A 111 15.82 -14.15 -5.18
N ALA A 112 16.62 -13.91 -4.14
CA ALA A 112 17.83 -14.68 -3.87
C ALA A 112 17.50 -16.19 -3.76
N THR A 113 16.49 -16.54 -2.97
CA THR A 113 16.02 -17.93 -2.81
C THR A 113 15.47 -18.52 -4.13
N ALA A 114 14.77 -17.72 -4.95
CA ALA A 114 14.21 -18.13 -6.24
C ALA A 114 15.29 -18.35 -7.31
N SER A 115 16.33 -17.52 -7.32
CA SER A 115 17.45 -17.65 -8.24
C SER A 115 18.26 -18.94 -8.01
N GLU A 116 18.25 -19.44 -6.76
CA GLU A 116 18.81 -20.75 -6.39
C GLU A 116 17.84 -21.91 -6.69
N SER A 117 16.54 -21.64 -6.76
CA SER A 117 15.46 -22.61 -6.94
C SER A 117 14.52 -22.11 -8.05
N ILE A 118 14.90 -22.29 -9.31
CA ILE A 118 14.13 -21.84 -10.49
C ILE A 118 12.78 -22.58 -10.54
N ARG A 119 11.80 -22.07 -9.80
CA ARG A 119 10.39 -22.49 -9.76
C ARG A 119 9.46 -21.46 -9.10
N SER A 120 9.98 -20.49 -8.34
CA SER A 120 9.15 -19.45 -7.69
C SER A 120 9.14 -18.16 -8.50
N GLY A 121 7.94 -17.71 -8.86
CA GLY A 121 7.64 -16.62 -9.79
C GLY A 121 7.95 -15.20 -9.33
N VAL A 122 9.09 -14.94 -8.69
CA VAL A 122 9.60 -13.57 -8.51
C VAL A 122 10.78 -13.40 -9.46
N SER A 123 10.64 -12.52 -10.45
CA SER A 123 11.65 -12.26 -11.47
C SER A 123 12.68 -11.22 -11.00
N CYS A 124 13.86 -11.18 -11.63
CA CYS A 124 14.84 -10.11 -11.41
C CYS A 124 14.23 -8.72 -11.64
N ASN A 125 13.30 -8.64 -12.59
CA ASN A 125 12.61 -7.40 -12.95
C ASN A 125 11.76 -6.87 -11.78
N ASP A 126 11.22 -7.73 -10.92
CA ASP A 126 10.39 -7.29 -9.78
C ASP A 126 11.22 -6.60 -8.70
N VAL A 127 12.45 -7.08 -8.47
CA VAL A 127 13.39 -6.41 -7.54
C VAL A 127 13.73 -5.02 -8.06
N GLN A 128 14.13 -4.92 -9.33
CA GLN A 128 14.47 -3.65 -9.98
C GLN A 128 13.28 -2.70 -9.96
N LEU A 129 12.09 -3.18 -10.35
CA LEU A 129 10.84 -2.42 -10.34
C LEU A 129 10.57 -1.79 -8.96
N VAL A 130 10.72 -2.57 -7.88
CA VAL A 130 10.46 -2.09 -6.51
C VAL A 130 11.55 -1.12 -6.03
N GLN A 131 12.80 -1.34 -6.45
CA GLN A 131 13.93 -0.48 -6.10
C GLN A 131 13.85 0.89 -6.76
N THR A 132 13.31 0.98 -7.98
CA THR A 132 13.40 2.20 -8.76
C THR A 132 12.16 3.09 -8.58
N TYR A 133 10.93 2.56 -8.58
CA TYR A 133 9.68 3.36 -8.66
C TYR A 133 9.56 4.55 -7.67
N ASP A 134 8.85 5.61 -8.07
CA ASP A 134 8.47 6.68 -7.15
C ASP A 134 7.35 6.24 -6.20
N VAL A 135 7.69 6.01 -4.94
CA VAL A 135 6.76 5.55 -3.90
C VAL A 135 5.63 6.54 -3.60
N GLN A 136 5.76 7.82 -3.96
CA GLN A 136 4.68 8.78 -3.76
C GLN A 136 3.56 8.66 -4.80
N THR A 137 3.88 8.20 -6.01
CA THR A 137 3.00 8.31 -7.17
C THR A 137 2.81 7.01 -7.94
N VAL A 138 3.58 5.97 -7.62
CA VAL A 138 3.58 4.69 -8.33
C VAL A 138 3.46 3.54 -7.34
N PHE A 139 2.82 2.46 -7.77
CA PHE A 139 2.80 1.17 -7.08
C PHE A 139 3.46 0.12 -7.98
N ALA A 140 4.46 -0.59 -7.49
CA ALA A 140 4.98 -1.76 -8.17
C ALA A 140 3.97 -2.91 -8.01
N LEU A 141 3.50 -3.49 -9.11
CA LEU A 141 2.55 -4.60 -9.15
C LEU A 141 3.26 -5.85 -9.68
N HIS A 142 3.01 -7.00 -9.04
CA HIS A 142 3.25 -8.33 -9.59
C HIS A 142 1.95 -9.11 -9.55
N ALA A 143 1.61 -9.76 -10.66
CA ALA A 143 0.39 -10.53 -10.78
C ALA A 143 0.64 -11.95 -11.27
N GLU A 144 -0.13 -12.88 -10.72
CA GLU A 144 -0.12 -14.30 -11.07
C GLU A 144 -1.57 -14.75 -11.30
N VAL A 145 -1.82 -15.48 -12.37
CA VAL A 145 -3.12 -16.10 -12.64
C VAL A 145 -3.02 -17.60 -12.47
N PHE A 146 -3.99 -18.17 -11.76
CA PHE A 146 -4.09 -19.58 -11.47
C PHE A 146 -5.40 -20.15 -12.01
N GLU A 147 -5.28 -21.26 -12.72
CA GLU A 147 -6.41 -22.02 -13.25
C GLU A 147 -6.43 -23.43 -12.65
N GLN A 148 -7.62 -24.02 -12.52
CA GLN A 148 -7.72 -25.43 -12.18
C GLN A 148 -7.15 -26.26 -13.33
N ALA A 149 -6.09 -27.02 -13.05
CA ALA A 149 -5.60 -28.00 -14.00
C ALA A 149 -6.74 -28.96 -14.35
N ASN A 150 -7.09 -29.04 -15.63
CA ASN A 150 -8.13 -29.95 -16.13
C ASN A 150 -7.94 -31.35 -15.52
N ARG A 151 -9.05 -32.01 -15.18
CA ARG A 151 -9.12 -33.31 -14.47
C ARG A 151 -8.45 -34.49 -15.22
N GLY A 152 -7.73 -34.26 -16.32
CA GLY A 152 -7.16 -35.28 -17.20
C GLY A 152 -5.64 -35.50 -17.12
N SER A 153 -4.84 -34.67 -16.42
CA SER A 153 -3.39 -34.88 -16.34
C SER A 153 -2.95 -35.49 -15.00
N GLY A 154 -2.46 -36.73 -15.06
CA GLY A 154 -2.08 -37.54 -13.90
C GLY A 154 -0.99 -36.95 -13.01
N THR A 155 -1.05 -37.39 -11.75
CA THR A 155 0.08 -37.69 -10.84
C THR A 155 1.10 -36.62 -10.40
N GLN A 156 0.93 -35.33 -10.66
CA GLN A 156 1.67 -34.32 -9.89
C GLN A 156 0.89 -33.89 -8.64
N ARG A 157 1.55 -33.87 -7.47
CA ARG A 157 1.02 -33.29 -6.22
C ARG A 157 0.56 -31.85 -6.50
N ARG A 158 -0.73 -31.66 -6.75
CA ARG A 158 -1.28 -30.38 -7.21
C ARG A 158 -1.38 -29.42 -6.04
N SER A 159 -0.90 -28.19 -6.23
CA SER A 159 -1.21 -27.08 -5.33
C SER A 159 -2.74 -26.94 -5.21
N PRO A 160 -3.29 -26.73 -4.00
CA PRO A 160 -4.75 -26.53 -3.81
C PRO A 160 -5.28 -25.27 -4.52
N TYR A 161 -4.38 -24.50 -5.12
CA TYR A 161 -4.66 -23.23 -5.79
C TYR A 161 -4.65 -23.33 -7.32
N GLY A 162 -4.35 -24.51 -7.89
CA GLY A 162 -4.28 -24.69 -9.34
C GLY A 162 -2.86 -24.53 -9.91
N LEU A 163 -2.78 -24.52 -11.24
CA LEU A 163 -1.57 -24.30 -12.00
C LEU A 163 -1.47 -22.80 -12.33
N CYS A 164 -0.31 -22.19 -12.12
CA CYS A 164 -0.07 -20.82 -12.55
C CYS A 164 0.05 -20.79 -14.08
N THR A 165 -0.87 -20.08 -14.75
CA THR A 165 -0.94 -20.00 -16.22
C THR A 165 -0.37 -18.71 -16.77
N TRP A 166 -0.23 -17.68 -15.93
CA TRP A 166 0.31 -16.39 -16.33
C TRP A 166 1.00 -15.68 -15.16
N ILE A 167 2.11 -14.98 -15.46
CA ILE A 167 2.88 -14.16 -14.52
C ILE A 167 3.31 -12.89 -15.23
N GLY A 168 3.24 -11.74 -14.54
CA GLY A 168 3.81 -10.49 -15.03
C GLY A 168 3.76 -9.38 -13.99
N GLY A 169 4.66 -8.40 -14.15
CA GLY A 169 4.79 -7.25 -13.26
C GLY A 169 4.85 -5.93 -14.02
N MET A 170 4.46 -4.85 -13.34
CA MET A 170 4.55 -3.48 -13.89
C MET A 170 4.47 -2.40 -12.83
N ALA A 171 4.87 -1.18 -13.21
CA ALA A 171 4.59 0.03 -12.46
C ALA A 171 3.17 0.53 -12.75
N LEU A 172 2.35 0.64 -11.71
CA LEU A 172 1.01 1.21 -11.78
C LEU A 172 1.02 2.63 -11.22
N HIS A 173 0.81 3.63 -12.08
CA HIS A 173 0.77 5.02 -11.65
C HIS A 173 -0.52 5.31 -10.89
N ALA A 174 -0.39 5.71 -9.62
CA ALA A 174 -1.46 6.34 -8.90
C ALA A 174 -1.73 7.68 -9.59
N ALA A 175 -2.89 7.82 -10.25
CA ALA A 175 -3.25 9.10 -10.84
C ALA A 175 -3.11 10.19 -9.77
N ALA A 176 -2.18 11.10 -10.02
CA ALA A 176 -1.73 12.09 -9.07
C ALA A 176 -2.89 13.01 -8.68
N ASP A 177 -3.09 13.19 -7.38
CA ASP A 177 -4.14 14.08 -6.85
C ASP A 177 -3.83 15.57 -7.08
N THR A 178 -2.60 15.90 -7.52
CA THR A 178 -2.15 17.27 -7.82
C THR A 178 -1.33 17.32 -9.10
N GLU A 179 -1.38 18.45 -9.83
CA GLU A 179 -0.52 18.70 -11.00
C GLU A 179 0.96 18.49 -10.69
N GLU A 180 1.41 18.90 -9.50
CA GLU A 180 2.79 18.69 -9.04
C GLU A 180 3.16 17.20 -8.93
N ALA A 181 2.24 16.36 -8.45
CA ALA A 181 2.48 14.92 -8.37
C ALA A 181 2.44 14.27 -9.77
N PHE A 182 1.63 14.81 -10.68
CA PHE A 182 1.61 14.37 -12.07
C PHE A 182 2.93 14.72 -12.77
N ALA A 183 3.37 15.98 -12.67
CA ALA A 183 4.65 16.45 -13.20
C ALA A 183 5.83 15.62 -12.66
N ARG A 184 5.88 15.35 -11.35
CA ARG A 184 6.92 14.48 -10.76
C ARG A 184 6.88 13.06 -11.32
N SER A 185 5.69 12.50 -11.55
CA SER A 185 5.56 11.16 -12.14
C SER A 185 6.02 11.11 -13.60
N GLN A 186 5.81 12.19 -14.35
CA GLN A 186 6.31 12.32 -15.73
C GLN A 186 7.82 12.53 -15.76
N GLU A 187 8.35 13.43 -14.93
CA GLU A 187 9.80 13.61 -14.77
C GLU A 187 10.48 12.28 -14.45
N PHE A 188 9.92 11.51 -13.52
CA PHE A 188 10.44 10.19 -13.15
C PHE A 188 10.42 9.19 -14.33
N ALA A 189 9.39 9.21 -15.17
CA ALA A 189 9.29 8.34 -16.34
C ALA A 189 10.34 8.66 -17.43
N HIS A 190 10.96 9.84 -17.38
CA HIS A 190 11.99 10.28 -18.32
C HIS A 190 13.41 10.15 -17.77
N VAL A 191 13.58 9.64 -16.55
CA VAL A 191 14.91 9.43 -15.95
C VAL A 191 15.59 8.25 -16.64
N PRO A 192 16.83 8.41 -17.15
CA PRO A 192 17.60 7.31 -17.72
C PRO A 192 17.85 6.18 -16.72
N ASP A 193 17.82 4.92 -17.19
CA ASP A 193 17.96 3.73 -16.34
C ASP A 193 19.23 3.72 -15.48
N ASP A 194 20.33 4.27 -16.00
CA ASP A 194 21.63 4.40 -15.30
C ASP A 194 21.61 5.42 -14.16
N GLU A 195 20.65 6.36 -14.16
CA GLU A 195 20.45 7.35 -13.10
C GLU A 195 19.38 6.92 -12.07
N MET A 196 18.57 5.92 -12.39
CA MET A 196 17.44 5.48 -11.56
C MET A 196 17.87 4.96 -10.18
N GLU A 197 18.99 4.25 -10.11
CA GLU A 197 19.52 3.73 -8.84
C GLU A 197 19.97 4.87 -7.91
N GLN A 198 20.67 5.87 -8.46
CA GLN A 198 21.12 7.04 -7.70
C GLN A 198 19.94 7.89 -7.22
N LEU A 199 18.92 8.06 -8.08
CA LEU A 199 17.69 8.75 -7.74
C LEU A 199 16.91 8.01 -6.64
N ALA A 200 16.82 6.69 -6.73
CA ALA A 200 16.18 5.85 -5.74
C ALA A 200 16.86 5.96 -4.36
N GLU A 201 18.20 5.92 -4.33
CA GLU A 201 18.98 6.12 -3.11
C GLU A 201 18.76 7.51 -2.50
N ARG A 202 18.84 8.57 -3.32
CA ARG A 202 18.62 9.96 -2.88
C ARG A 202 17.24 10.10 -2.23
N ASN A 203 16.21 9.57 -2.89
CA ASN A 203 14.84 9.59 -2.41
C ASN A 203 14.64 8.75 -1.14
N ALA A 204 15.39 7.65 -0.98
CA ALA A 204 15.37 6.86 0.26
C ALA A 204 16.00 7.64 1.43
N ARG A 205 17.17 8.25 1.23
CA ARG A 205 17.86 9.07 2.24
C ARG A 205 17.04 10.28 2.68
N GLU A 206 16.40 10.98 1.74
CA GLU A 206 15.50 12.09 2.06
C GLU A 206 14.31 11.65 2.92
N ARG A 207 13.73 10.50 2.61
CA ARG A 207 12.60 9.95 3.38
C ARG A 207 13.02 9.60 4.80
N GLU A 208 14.16 8.94 4.97
CA GLU A 208 14.69 8.64 6.30
C GLU A 208 14.94 9.92 7.11
N LYS A 209 15.52 10.94 6.48
CA LYS A 209 15.72 12.27 7.11
C LYS A 209 14.39 12.90 7.54
N ARG A 210 13.37 12.86 6.69
CA ARG A 210 12.02 13.37 7.01
C ARG A 210 11.36 12.58 8.14
N GLN A 211 11.48 11.25 8.15
CA GLN A 211 10.96 10.39 9.22
C GLN A 211 11.65 10.68 10.56
N ARG A 212 12.99 10.77 10.57
CA ARG A 212 13.76 11.15 11.77
C ARG A 212 13.36 12.53 12.29
N LYS A 213 13.15 13.52 11.41
CA LYS A 213 12.68 14.87 11.81
C LYS A 213 11.28 14.81 12.44
N LYS A 214 10.33 14.08 11.84
CA LYS A 214 8.98 13.91 12.39
C LYS A 214 9.00 13.19 13.74
N ALA A 215 9.81 12.15 13.88
CA ALA A 215 9.96 11.42 15.14
C ALA A 215 10.51 12.34 16.25
N ARG A 216 11.56 13.13 15.96
CA ARG A 216 12.11 14.13 16.89
C ARG A 216 11.08 15.19 17.28
N GLN A 217 10.31 15.72 16.33
CA GLN A 217 9.25 16.68 16.62
C GLN A 217 8.13 16.09 17.49
N LYS A 218 7.76 14.83 17.25
CA LYS A 218 6.76 14.13 18.08
C LYS A 218 7.28 13.91 19.50
N ALA A 219 8.55 13.52 19.65
CA ALA A 219 9.19 13.36 20.95
C ALA A 219 9.23 14.69 21.73
N ALA A 220 9.72 15.77 21.10
CA ALA A 220 9.77 17.09 21.72
C ALA A 220 8.38 17.62 22.13
N LYS A 221 7.34 17.35 21.32
CA LYS A 221 5.95 17.70 21.69
C LYS A 221 5.44 16.88 22.87
N ALA A 222 5.82 15.60 22.96
CA ALA A 222 5.41 14.74 24.08
C ALA A 222 6.11 15.16 25.38
N GLU A 223 7.38 15.53 25.31
CA GLU A 223 8.17 16.04 26.45
C GLU A 223 7.59 17.36 26.98
N ALA A 224 7.35 18.33 26.09
CA ALA A 224 6.72 19.60 26.48
C ALA A 224 5.29 19.43 27.02
N ALA A 225 4.55 18.41 26.57
CA ALA A 225 3.23 18.09 27.12
C ALA A 225 3.33 17.45 28.51
N ALA A 226 4.34 16.61 28.74
CA ALA A 226 4.59 16.00 30.05
C ALA A 226 5.01 17.04 31.09
N GLU A 227 5.89 17.98 30.73
CA GLU A 227 6.31 19.08 31.61
C GLU A 227 5.12 19.96 32.04
N ARG A 228 4.24 20.33 31.09
CA ARG A 228 3.04 21.11 31.39
C ARG A 228 2.04 20.38 32.28
N GLU A 229 1.95 19.06 32.15
CA GLU A 229 1.07 18.26 33.02
C GLU A 229 1.63 18.18 34.44
N VAL A 230 2.96 18.12 34.61
CA VAL A 230 3.61 18.17 35.93
C VAL A 230 3.39 19.53 36.60
N GLU A 231 3.57 20.65 35.89
CA GLU A 231 3.25 21.99 36.42
C GLU A 231 1.79 22.10 36.83
N ARG A 232 0.87 21.63 36.00
CA ARG A 232 -0.57 21.67 36.28
C ARG A 232 -0.96 20.81 37.49
N GLN A 233 -0.28 19.68 37.70
CA GLN A 233 -0.49 18.86 38.90
C GLN A 233 0.06 19.53 40.16
N ALA A 234 1.21 20.22 40.06
CA ALA A 234 1.77 20.98 41.17
C ALA A 234 0.87 22.17 41.56
N GLU A 235 0.32 22.91 40.59
CA GLU A 235 -0.64 23.98 40.84
C GLU A 235 -1.93 23.49 41.49
N ARG A 236 -2.46 22.33 41.06
CA ARG A 236 -3.63 21.70 41.68
C ARG A 236 -3.36 21.27 43.11
N ALA A 237 -2.21 20.67 43.38
CA ALA A 237 -1.82 20.27 44.73
C ALA A 237 -1.65 21.49 45.65
N ALA A 238 -1.06 22.58 45.15
CA ALA A 238 -0.93 23.83 45.90
C ALA A 238 -2.30 24.48 46.19
N ALA A 239 -3.22 24.47 45.22
CA ALA A 239 -4.58 24.99 45.39
C ALA A 239 -5.39 24.15 46.39
N GLU A 240 -5.28 22.82 46.37
CA GLU A 240 -5.90 21.94 47.35
C GLU A 240 -5.34 22.15 48.76
N GLN A 241 -4.02 22.30 48.90
CA GLN A 241 -3.40 22.59 50.19
C GLN A 241 -3.85 23.95 50.75
N ALA A 242 -3.95 24.98 49.91
CA ALA A 242 -4.46 26.29 50.31
C ALA A 242 -5.95 26.25 50.70
N ALA A 243 -6.77 25.44 50.01
CA ALA A 243 -8.18 25.24 50.34
C ALA A 243 -8.37 24.47 51.66
N VAL A 244 -7.51 23.48 51.93
CA VAL A 244 -7.49 22.73 53.21
C VAL A 244 -7.05 23.63 54.36
N ALA A 245 -6.05 24.49 54.16
CA ALA A 245 -5.60 25.45 55.18
C ALA A 245 -6.72 26.44 55.56
N LYS A 246 -7.41 27.04 54.58
CA LYS A 246 -8.57 27.92 54.83
C LYS A 246 -9.72 27.23 55.57
N ARG A 247 -9.96 25.93 55.32
CA ARG A 247 -10.98 25.16 56.04
C ARG A 247 -10.61 24.89 57.50
N LYS A 248 -9.32 24.81 57.82
CA LYS A 248 -8.85 24.67 59.22
C LYS A 248 -8.91 25.99 59.98
N GLU A 249 -8.69 27.13 59.33
CA GLU A 249 -8.85 28.46 59.94
C GLU A 249 -10.32 28.85 60.20
N GLY A 250 -11.26 28.29 59.42
CA GLY A 250 -12.70 28.45 59.64
C GLY A 250 -13.30 27.55 60.74
N HIS A 251 -12.50 26.71 61.39
CA HIS A 251 -12.92 25.87 62.51
C HIS A 251 -12.16 26.29 63.78
N ILE A 252 -12.51 27.47 64.28
CA ILE A 252 -12.22 27.86 65.66
C ILE A 252 -13.39 27.30 66.49
N PRO A 253 -13.13 26.43 67.50
CA PRO A 253 -14.16 25.89 68.38
C PRO A 253 -14.87 26.98 69.19
#